data_AF-A0A944P9D8-F1
#
_entry.id   AF-A0A944P9D8-F1
#
_cell.length_a   1.000
_cell.length_b   1.000
_cell.length_c   1.000
_cell.angle_alpha   90.00
_cell.angle_beta   90.00
_cell.angle_gamma   90.00
#
_symmetry.space_group_name_H-M   'P 1'
#
loop_
_entity.id
_entity.type
_entity.pdbx_description
1 polymer ?
#
loop_
_entity_poly.entity_id
_entity_poly.type
_entity_poly.pdbx_seq_one_letter_code
_entity_poly.pdbx_strand_id
1 'polypeptide(L)'
;MQMTEPHIRVGAYALGVLGRADAFRFEEHLEECPPCRARASELAPIAARLAVARPVVRPSPGLADRLVEAVAAGRRRAGRRRLALVAAAVVLAVGGPLAVAGSSGGPGGPAGGAVVQRWVGAD
;
A
#
# COMPACT_ATOMS: atom_id res chain seq x y z
N MET A 1 1.89 32.18 0.43
CA MET A 1 2.75 31.81 -0.71
C MET A 1 3.21 30.34 -0.62
N GLN A 2 2.30 29.36 -0.76
CA GLN A 2 2.64 27.90 -0.83
C GLN A 2 2.46 27.31 -2.24
N MET A 3 2.38 28.17 -3.27
CA MET A 3 2.13 27.78 -4.66
C MET A 3 3.39 27.35 -5.44
N THR A 4 4.58 27.34 -4.84
CA THR A 4 5.84 27.01 -5.52
C THR A 4 6.34 25.60 -5.22
N GLU A 5 6.15 25.11 -4.00
CA GLU A 5 6.70 23.81 -3.56
C GLU A 5 6.13 22.60 -4.36
N PRO A 6 4.81 22.50 -4.66
CA PRO A 6 4.28 21.39 -5.45
C PRO A 6 4.66 21.51 -6.93
N HIS A 7 4.61 22.72 -7.51
CA HIS A 7 4.86 22.93 -8.94
C HIS A 7 6.32 22.67 -9.32
N ILE A 8 7.28 22.95 -8.44
CA ILE A 8 8.70 22.62 -8.66
C ILE A 8 8.93 21.09 -8.65
N ARG A 9 8.10 20.33 -7.93
CA ARG A 9 8.22 18.85 -7.84
C ARG A 9 7.75 18.12 -9.10
N VAL A 10 7.04 18.77 -10.03
CA VAL A 10 6.57 18.11 -11.26
C VAL A 10 7.72 17.56 -12.11
N GLY A 11 8.86 18.25 -12.15
CA GLY A 11 10.06 17.78 -12.84
C GLY A 11 10.66 16.55 -12.17
N ALA A 12 10.76 16.57 -10.84
CA ALA A 12 11.26 15.44 -10.05
C ALA A 12 10.33 14.21 -10.15
N TYR A 13 9.02 14.43 -10.18
CA TYR A 13 8.01 13.41 -10.43
C TYR A 13 8.16 12.83 -11.85
N ALA A 14 8.21 13.67 -12.88
CA ALA A 14 8.33 13.23 -14.28
C ALA A 14 9.62 12.43 -14.56
N LEU A 15 10.72 12.80 -13.90
CA LEU A 15 11.99 12.07 -13.99
C LEU A 15 12.05 10.81 -13.12
N GLY A 16 11.05 10.57 -12.27
CA GLY A 16 10.99 9.42 -11.37
C GLY A 16 12.03 9.45 -10.24
N VAL A 17 12.57 10.63 -9.91
CA VAL A 17 13.59 10.79 -8.84
C VAL A 17 12.96 11.06 -7.47
N LEU A 18 11.64 11.21 -7.42
CA LEU A 18 10.90 11.43 -6.19
C LEU A 18 10.78 10.11 -5.40
N GLY A 19 10.97 10.19 -4.07
CA GLY A 19 10.80 9.03 -3.19
C GLY A 19 9.35 8.54 -3.20
N ARG A 20 9.13 7.25 -2.88
CA ARG A 20 7.78 6.63 -2.95
C ARG A 20 6.70 7.37 -2.16
N ALA A 21 7.01 7.84 -0.95
CA ALA A 21 6.05 8.58 -0.13
C ALA A 21 5.69 9.94 -0.74
N ASP A 22 6.67 10.62 -1.35
CA ASP A 22 6.46 11.93 -1.96
C ASP A 22 5.80 11.82 -3.34
N ALA A 23 6.08 10.76 -4.10
CA ALA A 23 5.38 10.42 -5.34
C ALA A 23 3.88 10.23 -5.08
N PHE A 24 3.53 9.45 -4.05
CA PHE A 24 2.14 9.23 -3.68
C PHE A 24 1.41 10.53 -3.30
N ARG A 25 2.03 11.39 -2.48
CA ARG A 25 1.46 12.72 -2.15
C ARG A 25 1.31 13.61 -3.37
N PHE A 26 2.22 13.50 -4.33
CA PHE A 26 2.15 14.27 -5.57
C PHE A 26 1.05 13.75 -6.50
N GLU A 27 0.82 12.44 -6.55
CA GLU A 27 -0.29 11.83 -7.28
C GLU A 27 -1.65 12.32 -6.76
N GLU A 28 -1.82 12.42 -5.44
CA GLU A 28 -3.02 13.04 -4.82
C GLU A 28 -3.19 14.49 -5.29
N HIS A 29 -2.11 15.29 -5.29
CA HIS A 29 -2.15 16.66 -5.84
C HIS A 29 -2.48 16.70 -7.34
N LEU A 30 -2.06 15.70 -8.11
CA LEU A 30 -2.39 15.60 -9.52
C LEU A 30 -3.89 15.39 -9.74
N GLU A 31 -4.65 14.83 -8.80
CA GLU A 31 -6.11 14.71 -8.93
C GLU A 31 -6.80 16.09 -8.81
N GLU A 32 -6.24 16.97 -8.00
CA GLU A 32 -6.83 18.27 -7.66
C GLU A 32 -6.33 19.43 -8.54
N CYS A 33 -5.18 19.30 -9.20
CA CYS A 33 -4.51 20.39 -9.91
C CYS A 33 -4.33 20.13 -11.43
N PRO A 34 -5.23 20.63 -12.30
CA PRO A 34 -5.11 20.49 -13.76
C PRO A 34 -3.81 21.03 -14.36
N PRO A 35 -3.26 22.20 -13.93
CA PRO A 35 -1.98 22.70 -14.43
C PRO A 35 -0.82 21.73 -14.18
N CYS A 36 -0.75 21.10 -13.00
CA CYS A 36 0.29 20.12 -12.70
C CYS A 36 0.15 18.86 -13.57
N ARG A 37 -1.08 18.40 -13.85
CA ARG A 37 -1.31 17.29 -14.80
C ARG A 37 -0.81 17.63 -16.21
N ALA A 38 -1.13 18.82 -16.71
CA ALA A 38 -0.67 19.26 -18.03
C ALA A 38 0.86 19.35 -18.11
N ARG A 39 1.52 19.90 -17.09
CA ARG A 39 2.99 19.93 -17.02
C ARG A 39 3.60 18.52 -16.96
N ALA A 40 3.01 17.61 -16.19
CA ALA A 40 3.48 16.23 -16.10
C ALA A 40 3.37 15.50 -17.45
N SER A 41 2.27 15.69 -18.18
CA SER A 41 2.10 15.09 -19.51
C SER A 41 3.00 15.72 -20.57
N GLU A 42 3.27 17.03 -20.50
CA GLU A 42 4.26 17.73 -21.35
C GLU A 42 5.68 17.20 -21.13
N LEU A 43 6.04 16.87 -19.88
CA LEU A 43 7.36 16.37 -19.51
C LEU A 43 7.54 14.86 -19.78
N ALA A 44 6.47 14.07 -19.76
CA ALA A 44 6.51 12.62 -19.98
C ALA A 44 7.31 12.17 -21.23
N PRO A 45 7.09 12.74 -22.44
CA PRO A 45 7.87 12.34 -23.62
C PRO A 45 9.35 12.74 -23.51
N ILE A 46 9.67 13.85 -22.84
CA ILE A 46 11.05 14.29 -22.61
C ILE A 46 11.76 13.29 -21.68
N ALA A 47 11.12 12.92 -20.57
CA ALA A 47 11.64 11.92 -19.64
C ALA A 47 11.88 10.57 -20.32
N ALA A 48 10.95 10.12 -21.19
CA ALA A 48 11.11 8.88 -21.96
C ALA A 48 12.33 8.92 -22.90
N ARG A 49 12.57 10.05 -23.59
CA ARG A 49 13.76 10.21 -24.43
C ARG A 49 15.05 10.20 -23.63
N LEU A 50 15.06 10.81 -22.44
CA LEU A 50 16.21 10.81 -21.54
C LEU A 50 16.51 9.40 -21.02
N ALA A 51 15.49 8.59 -20.74
CA ALA A 51 15.66 7.22 -20.27
C ALA A 51 16.42 6.33 -21.27
N VAL A 52 16.26 6.57 -22.57
CA VAL A 52 16.93 5.81 -23.64
C VAL A 52 18.18 6.51 -24.20
N ALA A 53 18.47 7.74 -23.78
CA ALA A 53 19.67 8.47 -24.21
C ALA A 53 20.97 7.87 -23.64
N ARG A 54 20.85 6.95 -22.67
CA ARG A 54 21.98 6.24 -22.07
C ARG A 54 22.39 5.05 -22.96
N PRO A 55 23.69 4.68 -22.97
CA PRO A 55 24.13 3.50 -23.71
C PRO A 55 23.34 2.27 -23.26
N VAL A 56 22.88 1.48 -24.23
CA VAL A 56 22.10 0.27 -23.97
C VAL A 56 22.96 -0.73 -23.20
N VAL A 57 22.64 -0.94 -21.92
CA VAL A 57 23.25 -1.99 -21.11
C VAL A 57 22.57 -3.30 -21.45
N ARG A 58 23.33 -4.29 -21.95
CA ARG A 58 22.78 -5.61 -22.24
C ARG A 58 22.54 -6.37 -20.92
N PRO A 59 21.30 -6.69 -20.55
CA PRO A 59 21.03 -7.47 -19.35
C PRO A 59 21.61 -8.89 -19.47
N SER A 60 21.93 -9.51 -18.33
CA SER A 60 22.38 -10.91 -18.32
C SER A 60 21.29 -11.83 -18.88
N PRO A 61 21.64 -12.92 -19.60
CA PRO A 61 20.67 -13.92 -20.01
C PRO A 61 19.88 -14.45 -18.80
N GLY A 62 18.58 -14.66 -18.97
CA GLY A 62 17.66 -15.14 -17.93
C GLY A 62 17.24 -14.11 -16.86
N LEU A 63 17.66 -12.84 -16.95
CA LEU A 63 17.24 -11.81 -15.97
C LEU A 63 15.71 -11.64 -15.96
N ALA A 64 15.07 -11.61 -17.13
CA ALA A 64 13.62 -11.47 -17.26
C ALA A 64 12.90 -12.62 -16.54
N ASP A 65 13.30 -13.87 -16.78
CA ASP A 65 12.70 -15.05 -16.15
C ASP A 65 12.85 -15.01 -14.63
N ARG A 66 14.04 -14.64 -14.13
CA ARG A 66 14.28 -14.48 -12.68
C ARG A 66 13.39 -13.40 -12.06
N LEU A 67 13.16 -12.29 -12.75
CA LEU A 67 12.30 -11.21 -12.26
C LEU A 67 10.82 -11.63 -12.23
N VAL A 68 10.35 -12.30 -13.28
CA VAL A 68 8.99 -12.84 -13.34
C VAL A 68 8.78 -13.86 -12.23
N GLU A 69 9.73 -14.77 -12.03
CA GLU A 69 9.65 -15.78 -10.97
C GLU A 69 9.74 -15.15 -9.58
N ALA A 70 10.59 -14.14 -9.37
CA ALA A 70 10.67 -13.41 -8.10
C ALA A 70 9.34 -12.74 -7.74
N VAL A 71 8.68 -12.08 -8.71
CA VAL A 71 7.36 -11.47 -8.52
C VAL A 71 6.30 -12.53 -8.23
N ALA A 72 6.31 -13.63 -8.99
CA ALA A 72 5.36 -14.72 -8.81
C ALA A 72 5.52 -15.40 -7.43
N ALA A 73 6.76 -15.64 -6.99
CA ALA A 73 7.08 -16.17 -5.66
C ALA A 73 6.60 -15.23 -4.54
N GLY A 74 6.78 -13.90 -4.71
CA GLY A 74 6.25 -12.90 -3.79
C GLY A 74 4.73 -12.95 -3.67
N ARG A 75 4.01 -13.01 -4.80
CA ARG A 75 2.54 -13.14 -4.83
C ARG A 75 2.08 -14.43 -4.18
N ARG A 76 2.74 -15.56 -4.48
CA ARG A 76 2.46 -16.88 -3.85
C ARG A 76 2.59 -16.81 -2.33
N ARG A 77 3.65 -16.17 -1.82
CA ARG A 77 3.88 -16.00 -0.38
C ARG A 77 2.82 -15.11 0.27
N ALA A 78 2.43 -14.01 -0.38
CA ALA A 78 1.36 -13.14 0.10
C ALA A 78 0.00 -13.88 0.14
N GLY A 79 -0.33 -14.65 -0.89
CA GLY A 79 -1.54 -15.46 -0.94
C GLY A 79 -1.60 -16.51 0.17
N ARG A 80 -0.52 -17.28 0.35
CA ARG A 80 -0.42 -18.28 1.45
C ARG A 80 -0.58 -17.65 2.84
N ARG A 81 0.01 -16.47 3.08
CA ARG A 81 -0.15 -15.73 4.35
C ARG A 81 -1.61 -15.31 4.58
N ARG A 82 -2.27 -14.78 3.55
CA ARG A 82 -3.70 -14.42 3.62
C ARG A 82 -4.57 -15.64 3.94
N LEU A 83 -4.36 -16.76 3.25
CA LEU A 83 -5.07 -18.01 3.52
C LEU A 83 -4.84 -18.51 4.95
N ALA A 84 -3.61 -18.45 5.45
CA ALA A 84 -3.31 -18.83 6.83
C ALA A 84 -4.01 -17.93 7.86
N LEU A 85 -4.05 -16.61 7.63
CA LEU A 85 -4.78 -15.67 8.49
C LEU A 85 -6.30 -15.93 8.47
N VAL A 86 -6.87 -16.21 7.30
CA VAL A 86 -8.29 -16.58 7.17
C VAL A 86 -8.57 -17.89 7.91
N ALA A 87 -7.74 -18.91 7.71
CA ALA A 87 -7.87 -20.19 8.42
C ALA A 87 -7.79 -20.01 9.94
N ALA A 88 -6.84 -19.19 10.43
CA ALA A 88 -6.73 -18.87 11.85
C ALA A 88 -7.98 -18.15 12.38
N ALA A 89 -8.52 -17.18 11.63
CA ALA A 89 -9.75 -16.49 11.99
C ALA A 89 -10.96 -17.44 12.04
N VAL A 90 -11.08 -18.37 11.09
CA VAL A 90 -12.14 -19.39 11.06
C VAL A 90 -12.01 -20.34 12.27
N VAL A 91 -10.79 -20.82 12.58
CA VAL A 91 -10.55 -21.67 13.76
C VAL A 91 -10.91 -20.94 15.05
N LEU A 92 -10.56 -19.66 15.19
CA LEU A 92 -10.93 -18.85 16.36
C LEU A 92 -12.46 -18.65 16.44
N ALA A 93 -13.13 -18.38 15.32
CA ALA A 93 -14.58 -18.17 15.28
C ALA A 93 -15.39 -19.44 15.57
N VAL A 94 -14.94 -20.61 15.09
CA VAL A 94 -15.62 -21.89 15.31
C VAL A 94 -15.19 -22.54 16.64
N GLY A 95 -13.93 -22.37 17.04
CA GLY A 95 -13.38 -22.90 18.28
C GLY A 95 -13.79 -22.11 19.52
N GLY A 96 -14.02 -20.81 19.40
CA GLY A 96 -14.50 -19.95 20.50
C GLY A 96 -15.80 -20.46 21.14
N PRO A 97 -16.85 -20.76 20.37
CA PRO A 97 -18.09 -21.35 20.90
C PRO A 97 -17.90 -22.68 21.64
N LEU A 98 -16.98 -23.55 21.18
CA LEU A 98 -16.71 -24.84 21.83
C LEU A 98 -15.90 -24.70 23.12
N ALA A 99 -14.99 -23.73 23.21
CA ALA A 99 -14.26 -23.43 24.44
C ALA A 99 -15.17 -22.82 25.54
N VAL A 100 -16.20 -22.05 25.14
CA VAL A 100 -17.21 -21.51 26.08
C VAL A 100 -18.16 -22.61 26.58
N ALA A 101 -18.55 -23.56 25.72
CA ALA A 101 -19.37 -24.70 26.14
C ALA A 101 -18.63 -25.70 27.05
N GLY A 102 -17.30 -25.78 26.95
CA GLY A 102 -16.46 -26.59 27.83
C GLY A 102 -16.12 -25.94 29.18
N SER A 103 -16.32 -24.62 29.32
CA SER A 103 -16.10 -23.87 30.56
C SER A 103 -17.39 -23.57 31.33
N SER A 104 -18.57 -23.85 30.75
CA SER A 104 -19.87 -23.77 31.43
C SER A 104 -20.13 -24.98 32.35
N GLY A 105 -19.19 -25.22 33.27
CA GLY A 105 -19.31 -26.07 34.43
C GLY A 105 -19.38 -25.28 35.74
N GLY A 106 -19.87 -24.03 35.71
CA GLY A 106 -20.08 -23.19 36.90
C GLY A 106 -21.27 -22.25 36.72
N PRO A 107 -22.24 -22.19 37.66
CA PRO A 107 -23.46 -21.44 37.46
C PRO A 107 -23.26 -19.92 37.66
N GLY A 108 -23.59 -19.14 36.63
CA GLY A 108 -24.20 -17.81 36.75
C GLY A 108 -23.30 -16.59 36.98
N GLY A 109 -23.12 -15.76 35.94
CA GLY A 109 -22.74 -14.34 36.07
C GLY A 109 -23.09 -13.56 34.81
N PRO A 110 -23.90 -12.48 34.86
CA PRO A 110 -24.44 -11.84 33.66
C PRO A 110 -23.42 -11.00 32.89
N ALA A 111 -23.67 -10.91 31.59
CA ALA A 111 -22.88 -10.28 30.55
C ALA A 111 -22.40 -8.85 30.90
N GLY A 112 -21.08 -8.68 30.94
CA GLY A 112 -20.44 -7.37 30.97
C GLY A 112 -20.57 -6.70 29.60
N GLY A 113 -21.54 -5.79 29.47
CA GLY A 113 -21.65 -4.90 28.33
C GLY A 113 -20.37 -4.09 28.14
N ALA A 114 -19.80 -4.15 26.95
CA ALA A 114 -18.63 -3.34 26.59
C ALA A 114 -19.02 -1.85 26.60
N VAL A 115 -18.58 -1.13 27.63
CA VAL A 115 -18.71 0.32 27.72
C VAL A 115 -17.71 0.96 26.75
N VAL A 116 -18.22 1.55 25.66
CA VAL A 116 -17.44 2.41 24.76
C VAL A 116 -17.45 3.82 25.36
N GLN A 117 -16.35 4.22 26.01
CA GLN A 117 -16.17 5.61 26.45
C GLN A 117 -15.79 6.48 25.26
N ARG A 118 -16.67 7.44 24.93
CA ARG A 118 -16.41 8.49 23.93
C ARG A 118 -15.55 9.56 24.58
N TRP A 119 -14.26 9.60 24.24
CA TRP A 119 -13.40 10.72 24.59
C TRP A 119 -13.84 11.96 23.81
N VAL A 120 -14.28 13.00 24.53
CA VAL A 120 -14.37 14.37 24.03
C VAL A 120 -13.19 15.10 24.66
N GLY A 121 -12.19 15.44 23.83
CA GLY A 121 -11.12 16.33 24.26
C GLY A 121 -11.70 17.72 24.49
N ALA A 122 -11.49 18.26 25.68
CA ALA A 122 -11.63 19.68 25.96
C ALA A 122 -10.31 20.38 25.58
N ASP A 123 -10.48 21.44 24.79
CA ASP A 123 -9.78 22.73 24.76
C ASP A 123 -8.24 22.75 24.95
#